data_AF-A0A973MVM7-F1
#
_entry.id   AF-A0A973MVM7-F1
#
_cell.length_a   1.000
_cell.length_b   1.000
_cell.length_c   1.000
_cell.angle_alpha   90.00
_cell.angle_beta   90.00
_cell.angle_gamma   90.00
#
_symmetry.space_group_name_H-M   'P 1'
#
loop_
_entity.id
_entity.type
_entity.pdbx_description
1 polymer ?
#
loop_
_entity_poly.entity_id
_entity_poly.type
_entity_poly.pdbx_seq_one_letter_code
_entity_poly.pdbx_strand_id
1 'polypeptide(L)'
;MTVSKTAEKSFEKPADAAKGRKDAPEVQSGEALQLGELSEQLGYVLKRAQLKVFENFLRCMASLQLTPAQFSVLLLVEKNPGRNQTEIASTLGILRPNFV
;
A
#
# COMPACT_ATOMS: atom_id res chain seq x y z
N MET A 1 -55.82 9.97 43.18
CA MET A 1 -56.53 8.69 42.93
C MET A 1 -55.86 8.11 41.68
N THR A 2 -55.16 6.98 41.62
CA THR A 2 -55.12 5.73 42.40
C THR A 2 -53.75 5.03 42.16
N VAL A 3 -53.08 4.67 43.26
CA VAL A 3 -52.17 3.51 43.54
C VAL A 3 -51.29 2.91 42.43
N SER A 4 -49.97 2.79 42.62
CA SER A 4 -49.26 1.57 43.10
C SER A 4 -47.77 1.75 42.71
N LYS A 5 -46.69 1.27 43.34
CA LYS A 5 -46.43 0.32 44.43
C LYS A 5 -44.93 0.45 44.78
N THR A 6 -44.66 0.37 46.06
CA THR A 6 -43.38 0.34 46.78
C THR A 6 -42.48 -0.84 46.39
N ALA A 7 -41.15 -0.64 46.38
CA ALA A 7 -40.22 -1.26 47.34
C ALA A 7 -38.75 -1.14 46.88
N GLU A 8 -37.96 -0.41 47.66
CA GLU A 8 -36.50 -0.51 47.68
C GLU A 8 -36.05 -1.85 48.27
N LYS A 9 -34.94 -2.41 47.78
CA LYS A 9 -33.93 -3.05 48.64
C LYS A 9 -32.60 -3.24 47.92
N SER A 10 -31.59 -2.48 48.32
CA SER A 10 -30.17 -2.80 48.12
C SER A 10 -29.78 -3.96 49.05
N PHE A 11 -28.98 -4.92 48.58
CA PHE A 11 -28.00 -5.65 49.40
C PHE A 11 -26.95 -6.31 48.50
N GLU A 12 -25.79 -6.56 49.11
CA GLU A 12 -24.44 -6.60 48.56
C GLU A 12 -24.05 -7.77 47.63
N LYS A 13 -22.92 -7.51 46.97
CA LYS A 13 -22.03 -8.35 46.16
C LYS A 13 -21.56 -9.62 46.89
N PRO A 14 -21.31 -10.70 46.13
CA PRO A 14 -20.13 -11.53 46.35
C PRO A 14 -19.20 -11.52 45.12
N ALA A 15 -17.92 -11.65 45.44
CA ALA A 15 -16.83 -11.82 44.50
C ALA A 15 -16.80 -13.24 43.90
N ASP A 16 -15.93 -13.39 42.91
CA ASP A 16 -15.48 -14.64 42.26
C ASP A 16 -16.31 -15.16 41.08
N ALA A 17 -16.03 -14.61 39.90
CA ALA A 17 -16.08 -15.34 38.64
C ALA A 17 -15.25 -14.65 37.56
N ALA A 18 -14.53 -15.46 36.79
CA ALA A 18 -13.90 -15.13 35.52
C ALA A 18 -12.58 -14.34 35.55
N LYS A 19 -11.60 -14.94 36.23
CA LYS A 19 -10.25 -15.12 35.66
C LYS A 19 -10.40 -15.65 34.22
N GLY A 20 -10.21 -14.79 33.22
CA GLY A 20 -10.39 -15.20 31.82
C GLY A 20 -10.49 -14.03 30.85
N ARG A 21 -9.51 -13.13 30.87
CA ARG A 21 -9.32 -12.17 29.76
C ARG A 21 -7.84 -11.95 29.52
N LYS A 22 -7.15 -13.03 29.16
CA LYS A 22 -5.80 -12.96 28.62
C LYS A 22 -5.58 -13.99 27.52
N ASP A 23 -6.52 -14.05 26.58
CA ASP A 23 -6.31 -14.65 25.27
C ASP A 23 -6.65 -13.59 24.22
N ALA A 24 -5.91 -12.47 24.26
CA ALA A 24 -5.64 -11.79 23.02
C ALA A 24 -4.77 -12.77 22.21
N PRO A 25 -5.07 -13.05 20.93
CA PRO A 25 -4.18 -13.89 20.16
C PRO A 25 -2.84 -13.16 20.14
N GLU A 26 -1.84 -13.75 20.79
CA GLU A 26 -0.46 -13.41 20.52
C GLU A 26 -0.33 -13.54 19.02
N VAL A 27 -0.10 -12.40 18.35
CA VAL A 27 0.32 -12.40 16.97
C VAL A 27 1.67 -13.09 17.02
N GLN A 28 1.64 -14.41 16.87
CA GLN A 28 2.83 -15.21 16.61
C GLN A 28 3.53 -14.43 15.53
N SER A 29 4.73 -13.95 15.83
CA SER A 29 5.66 -13.39 14.86
C SER A 29 5.91 -14.52 13.87
N GLY A 30 5.01 -14.60 12.90
CA GLY A 30 4.90 -15.71 11.97
C GLY A 30 6.22 -15.84 11.25
N GLU A 31 6.69 -17.07 11.14
CA GLU A 31 7.83 -17.38 10.30
C GLU A 31 7.66 -16.68 8.95
N ALA A 32 8.73 -16.06 8.47
CA ALA A 32 8.71 -15.37 7.19
C ALA A 32 8.19 -16.33 6.11
N LEU A 33 7.31 -15.82 5.25
CA LEU A 33 6.75 -16.63 4.16
C LEU A 33 7.87 -17.19 3.29
N GLN A 34 7.82 -18.50 3.06
CA GLN A 34 8.75 -19.16 2.17
C GLN A 34 8.44 -18.74 0.73
N LEU A 35 9.43 -18.15 0.06
CA LEU A 35 9.26 -17.66 -1.32
C LEU A 35 9.33 -18.80 -2.35
N GLY A 36 10.03 -19.90 -2.02
CA GLY A 36 10.19 -21.05 -2.90
C GLY A 36 10.74 -20.67 -4.27
N GLU A 37 10.23 -21.30 -5.33
CA GLU A 37 10.64 -21.08 -6.72
C GLU A 37 10.48 -19.63 -7.20
N LEU A 38 9.65 -18.83 -6.51
CA LEU A 38 9.41 -17.43 -6.88
C LEU A 38 10.68 -16.57 -6.77
N SER A 39 11.59 -16.87 -5.84
CA SER A 39 12.88 -16.17 -5.76
C SER A 39 13.80 -16.44 -6.95
N GLU A 40 13.57 -17.52 -7.70
CA GLU A 40 14.38 -17.91 -8.86
C GLU A 40 13.77 -17.43 -10.17
N GLN A 41 12.48 -17.03 -10.16
CA GLN A 41 11.82 -16.49 -11.35
C GLN A 41 12.39 -15.11 -11.71
N LEU A 42 13.08 -15.03 -12.86
CA LEU A 42 13.68 -13.78 -13.36
C LEU A 42 12.67 -12.63 -13.42
N GLY A 43 11.45 -12.89 -13.90
CA GLY A 43 10.40 -11.87 -13.99
C GLY A 43 10.02 -11.30 -12.62
N TYR A 44 9.99 -12.13 -11.57
CA TYR A 44 9.73 -11.69 -10.21
C TYR A 44 10.87 -10.80 -9.69
N VAL A 45 12.12 -11.27 -9.82
CA VAL A 45 13.30 -10.52 -9.39
C VAL A 45 13.39 -9.16 -10.09
N LEU A 46 13.21 -9.13 -11.41
CA LEU A 46 13.19 -7.89 -12.19
C LEU A 46 12.06 -6.95 -11.76
N LYS A 47 10.86 -7.49 -11.49
CA LYS A 47 9.75 -6.65 -11.03
C LYS A 47 10.04 -6.04 -9.66
N ARG A 48 10.60 -6.81 -8.73
CA ARG A 48 11.01 -6.31 -7.40
C ARG A 48 12.08 -5.22 -7.51
N ALA A 49 13.06 -5.42 -8.39
CA ALA A 49 14.09 -4.42 -8.67
C ALA A 49 13.48 -3.13 -9.25
N GLN A 50 12.63 -3.25 -10.28
CA GLN A 50 11.93 -2.12 -10.89
C GLN A 50 11.15 -1.30 -9.84
N LEU A 51 10.37 -1.97 -8.99
CA LEU A 51 9.58 -1.31 -7.95
C LEU A 51 10.48 -0.54 -6.99
N LYS A 52 11.61 -1.12 -6.55
CA LYS A 52 12.51 -0.46 -5.61
C LYS A 52 13.22 0.75 -6.24
N VAL A 53 13.60 0.64 -7.51
CA VAL A 53 14.16 1.76 -8.28
C VAL A 53 13.14 2.88 -8.44
N PHE A 54 11.89 2.56 -8.76
CA PHE A 54 10.82 3.56 -8.94
C PHE A 54 10.46 4.26 -7.62
N GLU A 55 10.39 3.51 -6.51
CA GLU A 55 10.18 4.06 -5.17
C GLU A 55 11.27 5.08 -4.82
N ASN A 56 12.53 4.75 -5.12
CA ASN A 56 13.64 5.66 -4.90
C ASN A 56 13.60 6.87 -5.84
N PHE A 57 13.30 6.66 -7.12
CA PHE A 57 13.18 7.73 -8.10
C PHE A 57 12.13 8.77 -7.68
N LEU A 58 10.95 8.30 -7.27
CA LEU A 58 9.85 9.18 -6.83
C LEU A 58 10.25 10.01 -5.60
N ARG A 59 11.02 9.44 -4.66
CA ARG A 59 11.57 10.21 -3.54
C ARG A 59 12.53 11.30 -4.01
N CYS A 60 13.45 10.97 -4.92
CA CYS A 60 14.42 11.94 -5.44
C CYS A 60 13.77 13.06 -6.26
N MET A 61 12.68 12.75 -6.97
CA MET A 61 11.95 13.70 -7.83
C MET A 61 10.77 14.37 -7.13
N ALA A 62 10.58 14.16 -5.82
CA ALA A 62 9.42 14.65 -5.09
C ALA A 62 9.25 16.17 -5.18
N SER A 63 10.35 16.93 -5.18
CA SER A 63 10.31 18.40 -5.32
C SER A 63 9.82 18.88 -6.69
N LEU A 64 10.03 18.07 -7.74
CA LEU A 64 9.61 18.37 -9.11
C LEU A 64 8.26 17.73 -9.45
N GLN A 65 7.74 16.86 -8.58
CA GLN A 65 6.51 16.09 -8.79
C GLN A 65 6.50 15.29 -10.10
N LEU A 66 7.68 14.78 -10.51
CA LEU A 66 7.82 14.01 -11.73
C LEU A 66 7.77 12.50 -11.47
N THR A 67 6.92 11.83 -12.21
CA THR A 67 6.98 10.37 -12.38
C THR A 67 8.15 9.98 -13.30
N PRO A 68 8.63 8.73 -13.24
CA PRO A 68 9.64 8.24 -14.20
C PRO A 68 9.21 8.42 -15.66
N ALA A 69 7.93 8.20 -15.96
CA ALA A 69 7.39 8.37 -17.31
C ALA A 69 7.45 9.82 -17.77
N GLN A 70 6.96 10.77 -16.95
CA GLN A 70 7.02 12.20 -17.27
C GLN A 70 8.46 12.69 -17.43
N PHE A 71 9.37 12.28 -16.54
CA PHE A 71 10.79 12.60 -16.67
C PHE A 71 11.37 12.10 -18.01
N SER A 72 11.04 10.87 -18.38
CA SER A 72 11.51 10.26 -19.64
C SER A 72 10.97 11.01 -20.86
N VAL A 73 9.71 11.45 -20.82
CA VAL A 73 9.10 12.27 -21.87
C VAL A 73 9.83 13.61 -22.02
N LEU A 74 10.05 14.33 -20.91
CA LEU A 74 10.71 15.63 -20.94
C LEU A 74 12.13 15.53 -21.51
N LEU A 75 12.91 14.54 -21.06
CA LEU A 75 14.25 14.30 -21.55
C LEU A 75 14.26 13.95 -23.05
N LEU A 76 13.30 13.13 -23.50
CA LEU A 76 13.22 12.73 -24.91
C LEU A 76 12.82 13.90 -25.82
N VAL A 77 11.90 14.76 -25.37
CA VAL A 77 11.52 15.98 -26.10
C VAL A 77 12.68 16.97 -26.17
N GLU A 78 13.41 17.18 -25.08
CA GLU A 78 14.59 18.07 -25.05
C GLU A 78 15.64 17.64 -26.09
N LYS A 79 15.90 16.33 -26.22
CA LYS A 79 16.90 15.81 -27.16
C LYS A 79 16.40 15.70 -28.60
N ASN A 80 15.10 15.77 -28.84
CA ASN A 80 14.50 15.52 -30.15
C ASN A 80 13.47 16.61 -30.54
N PRO A 81 13.90 17.87 -30.69
CA PRO A 81 13.00 18.95 -31.08
C PRO A 81 12.35 18.67 -32.44
N GLY A 82 11.06 18.99 -32.57
CA GLY A 82 10.29 18.82 -33.80
C GLY A 82 9.70 17.43 -34.03
N ARG A 83 9.96 16.45 -33.15
CA ARG A 83 9.30 15.13 -33.19
C ARG A 83 7.87 15.19 -32.69
N ASN A 84 7.01 14.35 -33.26
CA ASN A 84 5.61 14.33 -32.89
C ASN A 84 5.33 13.40 -31.69
N GLN A 85 4.18 13.61 -31.04
CA GLN A 85 3.78 12.86 -29.84
C GLN A 85 3.72 11.34 -30.04
N THR A 86 3.33 10.88 -31.25
CA THR A 86 3.23 9.44 -31.56
C THR A 86 4.60 8.77 -31.54
N GLU A 87 5.61 9.45 -32.09
CA GLU A 87 6.99 8.97 -32.09
C GLU A 87 7.55 8.88 -30.65
N ILE A 88 7.29 9.91 -29.84
CA ILE A 88 7.70 9.94 -28.43
C ILE A 88 7.02 8.82 -27.63
N ALA A 89 5.69 8.68 -27.74
CA ALA A 89 4.92 7.66 -27.02
C ALA A 89 5.35 6.24 -27.41
N SER A 90 5.52 5.97 -28.71
CA SER A 90 5.97 4.67 -29.22
C SER A 90 7.37 4.31 -28.74
N THR A 91 8.29 5.28 -28.66
CA THR A 91 9.66 5.05 -28.19
C THR A 91 9.68 4.65 -26.71
N LEU A 92 8.76 5.19 -25.90
CA LEU A 92 8.66 4.88 -24.47
C LEU A 92 7.75 3.67 -24.17
N GLY A 93 7.18 3.03 -25.19
CA GLY A 93 6.23 1.93 -25.01
C GLY A 93 4.92 2.36 -24.34
N ILE A 94 4.54 3.63 -24.46
CA ILE A 94 3.31 4.19 -23.89
C ILE A 94 2.22 4.16 -24.95
N LEU A 95 1.08 3.56 -24.63
CA LEU A 95 -0.09 3.60 -25.50
C LEU A 95 -0.59 5.04 -25.64
N ARG A 96 -0.92 5.45 -26.86
CA ARG A 96 -1.37 6.82 -27.15
C ARG A 96 -2.52 7.33 -26.27
N PRO A 97 -3.55 6.53 -25.90
CA PRO A 97 -4.59 6.97 -24.98
C PRO A 97 -4.09 7.34 -23.57
N ASN A 98 -2.93 6.80 -23.17
CA ASN A 98 -2.28 7.10 -21.90
C ASN A 98 -1.22 8.22 -22.04
N PHE A 99 -1.06 8.77 -23.24
CA PHE A 99 -0.13 9.84 -23.59
C PHE A 99 -0.95 11.10 -23.90
N VAL A 100 -1.41 11.75 -22.83
CA VAL A 100 -2.27 12.94 -22.86
C VAL A 100 -1.51 14.22 -22.52
#